data_AF-A0A166KZ51-F1
#
_entry.id   AF-A0A166KZ51-F1
#
_cell.length_a   1.000
_cell.length_b   1.000
_cell.length_c   1.000
_cell.angle_alpha   90.00
_cell.angle_beta   90.00
_cell.angle_gamma   90.00
#
_symmetry.space_group_name_H-M   'P 1'
#
loop_
_entity.id
_entity.type
_entity.pdbx_description
1 polymer ?
#
loop_
_entity_poly.entity_id
_entity_poly.type
_entity_poly.pdbx_seq_one_letter_code
_entity_poly.pdbx_strand_id
1 'polypeptide(L)' 'MSTIDEDSDALWLFWQNTILEAQVAGHPIRKIMLPQTAMTSKAAEAMLKMQELVEIEAFYVDWPTPFQRESE' A
#
# COMPACT_ATOMS: atom_id res chain seq x y z
N MET A 1 -13.36 17.59 -20.26
CA MET A 1 -13.83 17.28 -18.89
C MET A 1 -13.19 15.96 -18.53
N SER A 2 -12.26 15.95 -17.56
CA SER A 2 -11.41 14.81 -17.22
C SER A 2 -12.24 13.75 -16.49
N THR A 3 -12.60 12.67 -17.17
CA THR A 3 -13.38 11.54 -16.60
C THR A 3 -12.50 10.52 -15.88
N ILE A 4 -11.18 10.70 -15.92
CA ILE A 4 -10.19 9.75 -15.38
C ILE A 4 -10.05 9.91 -13.87
N ASP A 5 -10.18 11.14 -13.37
CA ASP A 5 -9.99 11.44 -11.95
C ASP A 5 -11.19 10.96 -11.11
N GLU A 6 -12.42 11.09 -11.62
CA GLU A 6 -13.65 10.62 -10.94
C GLU A 6 -13.74 9.09 -10.84
N ASP A 7 -13.32 8.37 -11.89
CA ASP A 7 -13.32 6.89 -11.88
C ASP A 7 -12.27 6.32 -10.91
N SER A 8 -11.13 7.01 -10.76
CA SER A 8 -10.07 6.62 -9.82
C SER A 8 -10.51 6.81 -8.37
N ASP A 9 -11.17 7.93 -8.05
CA ASP A 9 -11.67 8.22 -6.71
C ASP A 9 -12.82 7.26 -6.32
N ALA A 10 -13.69 6.92 -7.27
CA ALA A 10 -14.77 5.95 -7.06
C ALA A 10 -14.23 4.52 -6.82
N LEU A 11 -13.24 4.09 -7.59
CA LEU A 11 -12.55 2.81 -7.39
C LEU A 11 -11.84 2.76 -6.04
N TRP A 12 -11.20 3.85 -5.63
CA TRP A 12 -10.51 3.95 -4.35
C TRP A 12 -11.46 3.79 -3.16
N LEU A 13 -12.60 4.50 -3.17
CA LEU A 13 -13.62 4.38 -2.12
C LEU A 13 -14.23 2.96 -2.05
N PHE A 14 -14.44 2.33 -3.20
CA PHE A 14 -14.92 0.95 -3.28
C PHE A 14 -13.94 -0.04 -2.63
N TRP A 15 -12.64 0.11 -2.88
CA TRP A 15 -11.61 -0.72 -2.27
C TRP A 15 -11.51 -0.53 -0.76
N GLN A 16 -11.58 0.71 -0.27
CA GLN A 16 -11.58 0.99 1.17
C GLN A 16 -12.76 0.32 1.88
N ASN A 17 -13.97 0.44 1.33
CA ASN A 17 -15.15 -0.18 1.92
C ASN A 17 -15.04 -1.72 1.93
N THR A 18 -14.55 -2.30 0.84
CA THR A 18 -14.35 -3.76 0.72
C THR A 18 -13.32 -4.29 1.74
N ILE A 19 -12.26 -3.53 2.02
CA ILE A 19 -11.24 -3.88 3.02
C ILE A 19 -11.84 -3.85 4.43
N LEU A 20 -12.62 -2.80 4.74
CA LEU A 20 -13.31 -2.68 6.03
C LEU A 20 -14.30 -3.83 6.26
N GLU A 21 -15.09 -4.18 5.25
CA GLU A 21 -16.02 -5.32 5.30
C GLU A 21 -15.27 -6.65 5.54
N ALA A 22 -14.15 -6.86 4.86
CA ALA A 22 -13.33 -8.06 5.04
C ALA A 22 -12.71 -8.15 6.45
N GLN A 23 -12.26 -7.03 7.01
CA GLN A 23 -11.74 -6.95 8.37
C GLN A 23 -12.82 -7.26 9.41
N VAL A 24 -14.03 -6.71 9.23
CA VAL A 24 -15.20 -7.01 10.09
C VAL A 24 -15.58 -8.48 10.03
N ALA A 25 -15.44 -9.12 8.87
CA ALA A 25 -15.66 -10.56 8.69
C ALA A 25 -14.53 -11.44 9.26
N GLY A 26 -13.49 -10.85 9.87
CA GLY A 26 -12.36 -11.59 10.44
C GLY A 26 -11.36 -12.12 9.40
N HIS A 27 -11.37 -11.58 8.17
CA HIS A 27 -10.36 -11.89 7.16
C HIS A 27 -9.11 -11.03 7.41
N PRO A 28 -7.97 -11.65 7.80
CA PRO A 28 -7.00 -10.93 8.60
C PRO A 28 -6.20 -9.86 7.87
N ILE A 29 -5.91 -9.97 6.57
CA ILE A 29 -4.97 -9.01 5.94
C ILE A 29 -5.26 -8.82 4.44
N ARG A 30 -5.54 -7.57 4.05
CA ARG A 30 -5.48 -7.09 2.66
C ARG A 30 -4.55 -5.89 2.48
N LYS A 31 -3.78 -5.47 3.49
CA LYS A 31 -2.86 -4.32 3.36
C LYS A 31 -1.42 -4.76 3.57
N ILE A 32 -0.55 -4.51 2.61
CA ILE A 32 0.87 -4.87 2.65
C ILE A 32 1.71 -3.60 2.55
N MET A 33 2.55 -3.39 3.54
CA MET A 33 3.54 -2.30 3.52
C MET A 33 4.82 -2.83 2.89
N LEU A 34 5.24 -2.27 1.76
CA LEU A 34 6.46 -2.69 1.07
C LEU A 34 7.51 -1.58 1.08
N PRO A 35 8.80 -1.91 1.27
CA PRO A 35 9.87 -0.93 1.09
C PRO A 35 9.78 -0.30 -0.30
N GLN A 36 10.05 1.00 -0.41
CA GLN A 36 10.06 1.68 -1.72
C GLN A 36 11.05 1.02 -2.70
N THR A 37 12.13 0.42 -2.19
CA THR A 37 13.09 -0.36 -2.99
C THR A 37 12.51 -1.64 -3.59
N ALA A 38 11.39 -2.15 -3.08
CA ALA A 38 10.64 -3.25 -3.69
C ALA A 38 9.67 -2.74 -4.78
N MET A 39 9.29 -1.46 -4.75
CA MET A 39 8.41 -0.81 -5.73
C MET A 39 9.20 -0.32 -6.96
N THR A 40 10.04 -1.17 -7.54
CA THR A 40 10.81 -0.83 -8.74
C THR A 40 9.98 -0.99 -10.01
N SER A 41 10.40 -0.33 -11.10
CA SER A 41 9.81 -0.52 -12.44
C SER A 41 9.86 -1.98 -12.90
N LYS A 42 10.88 -2.75 -12.48
CA LYS A 42 11.01 -4.19 -12.76
C LYS A 42 9.94 -5.03 -12.05
N ALA A 43 9.41 -4.54 -10.94
CA ALA A 43 8.34 -5.17 -10.17
C ALA A 43 6.94 -4.63 -10.52
N ALA A 44 6.83 -3.61 -11.38
CA ALA A 44 5.57 -2.90 -11.62
C ALA A 44 4.41 -3.82 -12.04
N GLU A 45 4.64 -4.80 -12.91
CA GLU A 45 3.59 -5.74 -13.33
C GLU A 45 3.13 -6.65 -12.18
N ALA A 46 4.08 -7.14 -11.37
CA ALA A 46 3.77 -7.95 -10.20
C ALA A 46 3.03 -7.13 -9.13
N MET A 47 3.38 -5.85 -8.99
CA MET A 47 2.73 -4.91 -8.09
C MET A 47 1.29 -4.62 -8.51
N LEU A 48 1.02 -4.43 -9.80
CA LEU A 48 -0.34 -4.24 -10.30
C LEU A 48 -1.22 -5.46 -10.02
N LYS A 49 -0.72 -6.68 -10.31
CA LYS A 49 -1.43 -7.93 -9.99
C LYS A 49 -1.66 -8.12 -8.49
N MET A 50 -0.74 -7.62 -7.67
CA MET A 50 -0.87 -7.67 -6.23
C MET A 50 -1.88 -6.63 -5.72
N GLN A 51 -1.94 -5.44 -6.33
CA GLN A 51 -2.94 -4.41 -6.03
C GLN A 51 -4.38 -4.84 -6.34
N GLU A 52 -4.58 -5.79 -7.26
CA GLU A 52 -5.88 -6.42 -7.51
C GLU A 52 -6.37 -7.30 -6.35
N LEU A 53 -5.49 -7.67 -5.41
CA LEU A 53 -5.80 -8.58 -4.30
C LEU A 53 -5.66 -7.89 -2.93
N VAL A 54 -4.74 -6.93 -2.82
CA VAL A 54 -4.36 -6.27 -1.58
C VAL A 54 -4.05 -4.78 -1.81
N GLU A 55 -4.39 -3.93 -0.86
CA GLU A 55 -3.87 -2.57 -0.78
C GLU A 55 -2.35 -2.61 -0.51
N ILE A 56 -1.58 -1.83 -1.26
CA ILE A 56 -0.13 -1.70 -1.05
C ILE A 56 0.17 -0.29 -0.62
N GLU A 57 0.88 -0.15 0.50
CA GLU A 57 1.35 1.13 1.01
C GLU A 57 2.87 1.15 1.09
N ALA A 58 3.46 2.35 1.00
CA ALA A 58 4.87 2.53 1.23
C ALA A 58 5.21 2.23 2.68
N PHE A 59 6.09 1.26 2.89
CA PHE A 59 6.70 1.02 4.19
C PHE A 59 7.63 2.17 4.53
N TYR A 60 7.33 2.86 5.63
CA TYR A 60 8.15 3.91 6.20
C TYR A 60 8.73 3.41 7.53
N VAL A 61 10.05 3.46 7.67
CA VAL A 61 10.72 3.21 8.95
C VAL A 61 10.78 4.53 9.69
N ASP A 62 9.77 4.79 10.53
CA ASP A 62 9.79 5.91 11.49
C ASP A 62 10.60 5.56 12.76
N TRP A 63 11.33 4.44 12.72
CA TRP A 63 12.15 4.01 13.82
C TRP A 63 13.40 4.88 13.86
N PRO A 64 13.70 5.57 14.98
CA PRO A 64 14.95 6.33 15.10
C PRO A 64 16.08 5.37 14.80
N THR A 65 17.01 5.75 13.93
CA THR A 65 18.13 4.89 13.56
C THR A 65 18.82 4.45 14.85
N PRO A 66 18.64 3.20 15.29
CA PRO A 66 19.19 2.80 16.57
C PRO A 66 20.68 2.72 16.29
N PHE A 67 21.48 3.33 17.15
CA PHE A 67 22.94 3.30 17.05
C PHE A 67 23.58 4.25 16.02
N GLN A 68 23.05 5.47 15.82
CA GLN A 68 23.96 6.56 15.47
C GLN A 68 24.97 6.68 16.62
N ARG A 69 26.17 6.13 16.41
CA ARG A 69 27.26 6.22 17.37
C ARG A 69 27.60 7.71 17.48
N GLU A 70 27.44 8.29 18.66
CA GLU A 70 27.96 9.63 18.93
C GLU A 70 29.46 9.58 18.62
N SER A 71 29.89 10.31 17.59
CA SER A 71 31.29 10.44 17.25
C SER A 71 31.95 11.31 18.32
N GLU A 72 32.82 10.69 19.12
CA GLU A 72 33.70 11.36 20.08
C GLU A 72 35.01 11.79 19.41
#